data_AF-A0A1F6EWG9-F1
#
_entry.id   AF-A0A1F6EWG9-F1
#
_cell.length_a   1.000
_cell.length_b   1.000
_cell.length_c   1.000
_cell.angle_alpha   90.00
_cell.angle_beta   90.00
_cell.angle_gamma   90.00
#
_symmetry.space_group_name_H-M   'P 1'
#
loop_
_entity.id
_entity.type
_entity.pdbx_description
1 polymer ?
#
loop_
_entity_poly.entity_id
_entity_poly.type
_entity_poly.pdbx_seq_one_letter_code
_entity_poly.pdbx_strand_id
1 'polypeptide(L)'
;MNTKLVIWIVGILLGAVIAGVVWYLFFIPKTVLPQSSGTTTTLPISGSVTPVSSASGTPSGVTPTFPLTTQTGDVVSALDFIHNGVTIPDEANVGRYLLAGNLGYCLSDPQKCQAAPAVHFTVYYNSGPKSFLIDLTEEPIGQARLDMEQFMLKTLGLTQAQLCSLNYLVGVSIYVNSQFTGKNLGFSFCPGATVLPK
;
A
#
# COMPACT_ATOMS: atom_id res chain seq x y z
N MET A 1 -22.48 42.75 -38.04
CA MET A 1 -21.96 41.36 -38.04
C MET A 1 -23.15 40.41 -38.10
N ASN A 2 -23.19 39.49 -39.06
CA ASN A 2 -24.37 38.65 -39.28
C ASN A 2 -24.43 37.56 -38.20
N THR A 3 -25.37 37.69 -37.26
CA THR A 3 -25.53 36.80 -36.10
C THR A 3 -25.68 35.34 -36.51
N LYS A 4 -26.27 35.07 -37.68
CA LYS A 4 -26.37 33.71 -38.24
C LYS A 4 -24.99 33.15 -38.57
N LEU A 5 -24.10 33.96 -39.15
CA LEU A 5 -22.76 33.56 -39.53
C LEU A 5 -21.88 33.26 -38.31
N VAL A 6 -22.07 33.98 -37.20
CA VAL A 6 -21.36 33.72 -35.94
C VAL A 6 -21.77 32.38 -35.32
N ILE A 7 -23.07 32.06 -35.33
CA ILE A 7 -23.58 30.78 -34.79
C ILE A 7 -23.02 29.58 -35.57
N TRP A 8 -22.94 29.68 -36.89
CA TRP A 8 -22.37 28.62 -37.73
C TRP A 8 -20.89 28.38 -37.46
N ILE A 9 -20.10 29.44 -37.29
CA ILE A 9 -18.66 29.32 -37.00
C ILE A 9 -18.43 28.65 -35.64
N VAL A 10 -19.18 29.07 -34.61
CA VAL A 10 -19.06 28.48 -33.27
C VAL A 10 -19.47 27.01 -33.27
N GLY A 11 -20.54 26.64 -34.00
CA GLY A 11 -20.97 25.25 -34.11
C GLY A 11 -19.91 24.34 -34.76
N ILE A 12 -19.25 24.82 -35.83
CA ILE A 12 -18.19 24.05 -36.51
C ILE A 12 -16.97 23.88 -35.60
N LEU A 13 -16.56 24.94 -34.90
CA LEU A 13 -15.43 24.87 -33.97
C LEU A 13 -15.69 23.90 -32.82
N LEU A 14 -16.90 23.92 -32.23
CA LEU A 14 -17.25 22.99 -31.17
C LEU A 14 -17.25 21.54 -31.66
N GLY A 15 -17.80 21.30 -32.86
CA GLY A 15 -17.82 19.97 -33.48
C GLY A 15 -16.42 19.42 -33.73
N ALA A 16 -15.50 20.25 -34.22
CA ALA A 16 -14.11 19.84 -34.48
C ALA A 16 -13.37 19.46 -33.18
N VAL A 17 -13.58 20.20 -32.09
CA VAL A 17 -12.97 19.88 -30.79
C VAL A 17 -13.50 18.56 -30.24
N ILE A 18 -14.82 18.34 -30.29
CA ILE A 18 -15.44 17.10 -29.81
C ILE A 18 -14.93 15.90 -30.64
N ALA A 19 -14.88 16.02 -31.96
CA ALA A 19 -14.35 14.97 -32.83
C ALA A 19 -12.89 14.65 -32.53
N GLY A 20 -12.05 15.66 -32.26
CA GLY A 20 -10.65 15.48 -31.89
C GLY A 20 -10.47 14.75 -30.55
N VAL A 21 -11.29 15.07 -29.54
CA VAL A 21 -11.26 14.40 -28.23
C VAL A 21 -11.68 12.95 -28.34
N VAL A 22 -12.76 12.66 -29.08
CA VAL A 22 -13.22 11.28 -29.30
C VAL A 22 -12.15 10.48 -30.05
N TRP A 23 -11.55 11.05 -31.09
CA TRP A 23 -10.47 10.38 -31.82
C TRP A 23 -9.26 10.09 -30.90
N TYR A 24 -8.86 11.05 -30.06
CA TYR A 24 -7.78 10.87 -29.09
C TYR A 24 -8.09 9.73 -28.11
N LEU A 25 -9.30 9.67 -27.55
CA LEU A 25 -9.66 8.64 -26.56
C LEU A 25 -9.71 7.22 -27.15
N PHE A 26 -10.07 7.07 -28.43
CA PHE A 26 -10.21 5.75 -29.06
C PHE A 26 -8.93 5.24 -29.73
N PHE A 27 -7.98 6.12 -30.11
CA PHE A 27 -6.84 5.74 -30.96
C PHE A 27 -5.46 5.92 -30.32
N ILE A 28 -5.35 6.19 -29.01
CA ILE A 28 -4.04 6.10 -28.34
C ILE A 28 -3.61 4.63 -28.28
N PRO A 29 -2.45 4.25 -28.87
CA PRO A 29 -1.90 2.92 -28.70
C PRO A 29 -1.53 2.72 -27.23
N LYS A 30 -2.11 1.71 -26.58
CA LYS A 30 -1.72 1.29 -25.23
C LYS A 30 -0.25 0.88 -25.28
N THR A 31 0.61 1.64 -24.61
CA THR A 31 2.03 1.33 -24.49
C THR A 31 2.17 0.01 -23.72
N VAL A 32 2.52 -1.06 -24.42
CA VAL A 32 2.91 -2.33 -23.81
C VAL A 32 4.28 -2.13 -23.20
N LEU A 33 4.37 -2.16 -21.86
CA LEU A 33 5.63 -2.09 -21.15
C LEU A 33 6.48 -3.35 -21.46
N PRO A 34 7.80 -3.22 -21.67
CA PRO A 34 8.67 -4.38 -21.88
C PRO A 34 8.70 -5.27 -20.62
N GLN A 35 8.27 -6.52 -20.75
CA GLN A 35 8.41 -7.54 -19.72
C GLN A 35 9.87 -7.99 -19.66
N SER A 36 10.61 -7.54 -18.65
CA SER A 36 11.97 -8.03 -18.37
C SER A 36 11.89 -9.43 -17.77
N SER A 37 12.37 -10.44 -18.50
CA SER A 37 12.54 -11.80 -18.00
C SER A 37 13.71 -11.85 -17.00
N GLY A 38 13.40 -11.73 -15.70
CA GLY A 38 14.37 -11.96 -14.64
C GLY A 38 14.59 -13.45 -14.42
N THR A 39 15.83 -13.90 -14.57
CA THR A 39 16.30 -15.27 -14.31
C THR A 39 16.20 -15.59 -12.82
N THR A 40 15.56 -16.71 -12.47
CA THR A 40 15.52 -17.26 -11.10
C THR A 40 16.94 -17.61 -10.64
N THR A 41 17.44 -16.90 -9.63
CA THR A 41 18.66 -17.29 -8.89
C THR A 41 18.23 -18.16 -7.71
N THR A 42 18.46 -19.46 -7.78
CA THR A 42 18.36 -20.38 -6.65
C THR A 42 19.69 -20.42 -5.90
N LEU A 43 19.67 -20.00 -4.63
CA LEU A 43 20.79 -20.21 -3.70
C LEU A 43 20.72 -21.64 -3.09
N PRO A 44 21.85 -22.36 -2.96
CA PRO A 44 21.87 -23.61 -2.22
C PRO A 44 22.08 -23.33 -0.73
N ILE A 45 21.09 -23.63 0.11
CA ILE A 45 21.30 -23.79 1.55
C ILE A 45 21.64 -25.26 1.78
N SER A 46 22.93 -25.53 1.95
CA SER A 46 23.44 -26.76 2.55
C SER A 46 23.86 -26.44 3.98
N GLY A 47 23.13 -27.01 4.94
CA GLY A 47 23.34 -26.83 6.37
C GLY A 47 22.51 -27.86 7.11
N SER A 48 23.05 -29.06 7.26
CA SER A 48 22.46 -30.12 8.08
C SER A 48 22.62 -29.75 9.55
N VAL A 49 21.50 -29.48 10.23
CA VAL A 49 21.45 -29.44 11.70
C VAL A 49 20.57 -30.61 12.17
N THR A 50 21.19 -31.49 12.95
CA THR A 50 20.57 -32.61 13.64
C THR A 50 19.54 -32.12 14.68
N PRO A 51 18.39 -32.79 14.83
CA PRO A 51 17.41 -32.42 15.84
C PRO A 51 17.85 -32.95 17.21
N VAL A 52 18.07 -32.05 18.16
CA VAL A 52 18.12 -32.40 19.58
C VAL A 52 16.68 -32.49 20.09
N SER A 53 16.22 -33.72 20.32
CA SER A 53 15.00 -33.99 21.07
C SER A 53 15.17 -33.51 22.50
N SER A 54 14.37 -32.51 22.89
CA SER A 54 14.02 -32.26 24.29
C SER A 54 12.51 -32.24 24.37
N ALA A 55 11.97 -33.26 25.05
CA ALA A 55 10.56 -33.39 25.33
C ALA A 55 10.11 -32.26 26.26
N SER A 56 9.20 -31.43 25.80
CA SER A 56 8.30 -30.57 26.59
C SER A 56 7.14 -30.18 25.67
N GLY A 57 5.91 -30.44 26.13
CA GLY A 57 4.72 -30.58 25.28
C GLY A 57 4.48 -29.48 24.24
N THR A 58 4.22 -29.90 23.01
CA THR A 58 3.78 -29.08 21.90
C THR A 58 2.32 -28.67 22.12
N PRO A 59 1.96 -27.38 22.27
CA PRO A 59 0.68 -26.95 21.75
C PRO A 59 0.86 -26.99 20.23
N SER A 60 0.08 -27.83 19.55
CA SER A 60 -0.15 -27.71 18.10
C SER A 60 -0.89 -26.38 17.85
N GLY A 61 -0.19 -25.27 18.03
CA GLY A 61 -0.70 -23.93 17.89
C GLY A 61 -0.66 -23.57 16.42
N VAL A 62 -1.77 -23.79 15.72
CA VAL A 62 -2.00 -23.18 14.41
C VAL A 62 -1.84 -21.67 14.59
N THR A 63 -0.83 -21.08 13.94
CA THR A 63 -0.67 -19.62 13.98
C THR A 63 -1.91 -19.00 13.34
N PRO A 64 -2.68 -18.16 14.06
CA PRO A 64 -3.89 -17.57 13.51
C PRO A 64 -3.60 -16.75 12.26
N THR A 65 -4.48 -16.86 11.27
CA THR A 65 -4.35 -16.17 9.99
C THR A 65 -5.56 -15.31 9.69
N PHE A 66 -5.36 -14.24 8.93
CA PHE A 66 -6.39 -13.33 8.47
C PHE A 66 -6.42 -13.25 6.92
N PRO A 67 -7.59 -13.43 6.28
CA PRO A 67 -7.69 -13.37 4.83
C PRO A 67 -7.67 -11.91 4.33
N LEU A 68 -6.77 -11.63 3.39
CA LEU A 68 -6.70 -10.35 2.67
C LEU A 68 -7.12 -10.55 1.22
N THR A 69 -7.92 -9.62 0.71
CA THR A 69 -8.30 -9.57 -0.72
C THR A 69 -7.27 -8.74 -1.49
N THR A 70 -6.74 -9.32 -2.56
CA THR A 70 -5.78 -8.68 -3.48
C THR A 70 -6.49 -7.74 -4.45
N GLN A 71 -5.72 -6.97 -5.22
CA GLN A 71 -6.22 -6.07 -6.27
C GLN A 71 -6.97 -6.82 -7.39
N THR A 72 -6.63 -8.10 -7.62
CA THR A 72 -7.28 -8.96 -8.62
C THR A 72 -8.51 -9.69 -8.07
N GLY A 73 -8.81 -9.56 -6.77
CA GLY A 73 -9.91 -10.24 -6.09
C GLY A 73 -9.53 -11.59 -5.48
N ASP A 74 -8.30 -12.08 -5.73
CA ASP A 74 -7.78 -13.30 -5.09
C ASP A 74 -7.59 -13.10 -3.58
N VAL A 75 -7.50 -14.20 -2.83
CA VAL A 75 -7.28 -14.18 -1.38
C VAL A 75 -5.85 -14.61 -1.04
N VAL A 76 -5.18 -13.81 -0.23
CA VAL A 76 -3.89 -14.13 0.39
C VAL A 76 -4.11 -14.27 1.90
N SER A 77 -3.51 -15.30 2.50
CA SER A 77 -3.55 -15.52 3.94
C SER A 77 -2.37 -14.81 4.61
N ALA A 78 -2.65 -13.81 5.44
CA ALA A 78 -1.68 -13.14 6.29
C ALA A 78 -1.76 -13.69 7.71
N LEU A 79 -0.78 -13.38 8.56
CA LEU A 79 -0.93 -13.53 10.02
C LEU A 79 -2.14 -12.72 10.50
N ASP A 80 -2.81 -13.17 11.56
CA ASP A 80 -3.91 -12.39 12.16
C ASP A 80 -3.36 -11.14 12.85
N PHE A 81 -3.21 -10.08 12.06
CA PHE A 81 -2.65 -8.82 12.49
C PHE A 81 -3.67 -7.94 13.22
N ILE A 82 -4.97 -8.23 13.21
CA ILE A 82 -5.98 -7.41 13.91
C ILE A 82 -6.32 -7.94 15.31
N HIS A 83 -5.98 -9.21 15.60
CA HIS A 83 -6.13 -9.80 16.94
C HIS A 83 -4.79 -10.18 17.59
N ASN A 84 -3.71 -9.49 17.25
CA ASN A 84 -2.35 -9.78 17.74
C ASN A 84 -2.01 -9.13 19.10
N GLY A 85 -2.95 -8.42 19.72
CA GLY A 85 -2.75 -7.70 20.98
C GLY A 85 -1.94 -6.39 20.88
N VAL A 86 -1.52 -5.99 19.67
CA VAL A 86 -0.73 -4.78 19.40
C VAL A 86 -1.50 -3.80 18.51
N THR A 87 -2.19 -4.32 17.50
CA THR A 87 -3.08 -3.54 16.63
C THR A 87 -4.30 -3.10 17.42
N ILE A 88 -4.65 -1.82 17.30
CA ILE A 88 -5.80 -1.24 18.00
C ILE A 88 -6.93 -0.91 17.01
N PRO A 89 -8.20 -1.17 17.36
CA PRO A 89 -9.32 -0.67 16.58
C PRO A 89 -9.46 0.85 16.75
N ASP A 90 -9.81 1.54 15.68
CA ASP A 90 -10.16 2.95 15.71
C ASP A 90 -11.65 3.10 16.07
N GLU A 91 -11.93 3.38 17.34
CA GLU A 91 -13.31 3.49 17.84
C GLU A 91 -14.11 4.62 17.17
N ALA A 92 -13.43 5.67 16.67
CA ALA A 92 -14.09 6.76 15.96
C ALA A 92 -14.41 6.39 14.50
N ASN A 93 -13.76 5.36 13.95
CA ASN A 93 -13.86 4.94 12.56
C ASN A 93 -14.03 3.43 12.48
N VAL A 94 -15.25 2.95 12.74
CA VAL A 94 -15.58 1.51 12.78
C VAL A 94 -15.07 0.79 11.54
N GLY A 95 -14.31 -0.29 11.76
CA GLY A 95 -13.68 -1.08 10.69
C GLY A 95 -12.30 -0.57 10.26
N ARG A 96 -11.79 0.51 10.84
CA ARG A 96 -10.38 0.93 10.72
C ARG A 96 -9.58 0.41 11.91
N TYR A 97 -8.37 -0.06 11.62
CA TYR A 97 -7.44 -0.61 12.60
C TYR A 97 -6.08 0.07 12.43
N LEU A 98 -5.49 0.53 13.52
CA LEU A 98 -4.14 1.09 13.54
C LEU A 98 -3.14 -0.01 13.89
N LEU A 99 -2.25 -0.33 12.95
CA LEU A 99 -1.21 -1.34 13.13
C LEU A 99 0.05 -0.73 13.76
N ALA A 100 0.37 0.51 13.38
CA ALA A 100 1.57 1.22 13.79
C ALA A 100 1.31 2.74 13.81
N GLY A 101 1.82 3.43 14.83
CA GLY A 101 1.66 4.88 15.01
C GLY A 101 0.67 5.26 16.11
N ASN A 102 0.02 6.42 16.00
CA ASN A 102 -0.91 6.95 17.00
C ASN A 102 -2.19 7.53 16.37
N LEU A 103 -3.36 7.32 16.98
CA LEU A 103 -4.63 7.88 16.48
C LEU A 103 -4.79 9.41 16.70
N GLY A 104 -4.00 10.00 17.61
CA GLY A 104 -3.93 11.44 17.82
C GLY A 104 -5.07 12.08 18.62
N TYR A 105 -6.11 11.33 18.99
CA TYR A 105 -7.28 11.87 19.71
C TYR A 105 -7.47 11.37 21.16
N CYS A 106 -6.68 10.40 21.65
CA CYS A 106 -6.70 10.00 23.06
C CYS A 106 -5.88 10.97 23.95
N LEU A 107 -6.33 12.22 24.07
CA LEU A 107 -5.57 13.27 24.76
C LEU A 107 -5.34 12.98 26.26
N SER A 108 -6.30 12.35 26.92
CA SER A 108 -6.22 12.02 28.35
C SER A 108 -5.41 10.75 28.64
N ASP A 109 -5.21 9.88 27.65
CA ASP A 109 -4.53 8.60 27.79
C ASP A 109 -3.90 8.18 26.44
N PRO A 110 -2.75 8.77 26.07
CA PRO A 110 -2.16 8.56 24.76
C PRO A 110 -1.77 7.10 24.47
N GLN A 111 -1.51 6.31 25.53
CA GLN A 111 -1.14 4.90 25.39
C GLN A 111 -2.28 4.06 24.83
N LYS A 112 -3.55 4.42 25.09
CA LYS A 112 -4.71 3.73 24.50
C LYS A 112 -4.81 3.90 22.98
N CYS A 113 -4.29 4.99 22.44
CA CYS A 113 -4.30 5.27 21.01
C CYS A 113 -2.97 4.90 20.33
N GLN A 114 -2.08 4.20 21.02
CA GLN A 114 -0.75 3.83 20.53
C GLN A 114 -0.73 2.37 20.11
N ALA A 115 -0.50 2.10 18.83
CA ALA A 115 -0.23 0.75 18.33
C ALA A 115 1.28 0.44 18.41
N ALA A 116 1.76 -0.50 17.58
CA ALA A 116 3.18 -0.80 17.48
C ALA A 116 3.99 0.51 17.33
N PRO A 117 5.14 0.64 18.03
CA PRO A 117 5.99 1.81 17.90
C PRO A 117 6.37 2.01 16.43
N ALA A 118 6.11 3.19 15.91
CA ALA A 118 6.49 3.59 14.58
C ALA A 118 7.07 5.00 14.67
N VAL A 119 8.33 5.12 14.29
CA VAL A 119 9.07 6.38 14.43
C VAL A 119 8.81 7.30 13.23
N HIS A 120 8.67 6.71 12.03
CA HIS A 120 8.68 7.46 10.77
C HIS A 120 7.49 7.17 9.84
N PHE A 121 6.49 6.43 10.32
CA PHE A 121 5.32 6.07 9.52
C PHE A 121 4.11 5.76 10.39
N THR A 122 2.93 5.76 9.79
CA THR A 122 1.69 5.27 10.39
C THR A 122 1.02 4.30 9.43
N VAL A 123 0.47 3.19 9.95
CA VAL A 123 -0.20 2.17 9.14
C VAL A 123 -1.60 1.92 9.65
N TYR A 124 -2.58 2.06 8.76
CA TYR A 124 -3.96 1.67 8.97
C TYR A 124 -4.36 0.52 8.04
N TYR A 125 -5.23 -0.36 8.53
CA TYR A 125 -6.03 -1.25 7.71
C TYR A 125 -7.50 -0.85 7.80
N ASN A 126 -8.17 -0.75 6.65
CA ASN A 126 -9.60 -0.48 6.58
C ASN A 126 -10.31 -1.74 6.07
N SER A 127 -11.14 -2.38 6.92
CA SER A 127 -11.81 -3.63 6.59
C SER A 127 -12.92 -3.50 5.54
N GLY A 128 -13.54 -2.32 5.43
CA GLY A 128 -14.54 -2.00 4.41
C GLY A 128 -13.99 -2.09 2.98
N PRO A 129 -13.07 -1.19 2.59
CA PRO A 129 -12.40 -1.25 1.28
C PRO A 129 -11.31 -2.34 1.21
N LYS A 130 -11.04 -3.05 2.33
CA LYS A 130 -10.00 -4.09 2.46
C LYS A 130 -8.63 -3.58 2.01
N SER A 131 -8.25 -2.40 2.48
CA SER A 131 -7.05 -1.71 2.02
C SER A 131 -6.19 -1.15 3.14
N PHE A 132 -4.89 -1.04 2.87
CA PHE A 132 -3.93 -0.39 3.75
C PHE A 132 -3.75 1.07 3.37
N LEU A 133 -3.78 1.96 4.37
CA LEU A 133 -3.39 3.36 4.23
C LEU A 133 -2.13 3.58 5.05
N ILE A 134 -1.08 4.01 4.38
CA ILE A 134 0.25 4.18 4.97
C ILE A 134 0.66 5.62 4.74
N ASP A 135 1.05 6.31 5.81
CA ASP A 135 1.60 7.67 5.76
C ASP A 135 3.05 7.63 6.23
N LEU A 136 3.97 8.14 5.41
CA LEU A 136 5.37 8.36 5.79
C LEU A 136 5.46 9.71 6.50
N THR A 137 5.81 9.71 7.77
CA THR A 137 5.64 10.87 8.65
C THR A 137 6.93 11.64 8.89
N GLU A 138 8.06 11.22 8.33
CA GLU A 138 9.36 11.86 8.54
C GLU A 138 10.31 11.74 7.34
N GLU A 139 11.21 12.72 7.19
CA GLU A 139 12.33 12.69 6.25
C GLU A 139 13.56 12.01 6.90
N PRO A 140 14.40 11.27 6.14
CA PRO A 140 14.28 11.02 4.70
C PRO A 140 13.20 9.99 4.37
N ILE A 141 12.25 10.34 3.51
CA ILE A 141 11.11 9.48 3.16
C ILE A 141 11.53 8.12 2.55
N GLY A 142 12.73 8.06 1.97
CA GLY A 142 13.33 6.80 1.50
C GLY A 142 13.56 5.81 2.64
N GLN A 143 14.14 6.27 3.75
CA GLN A 143 14.39 5.44 4.94
C GLN A 143 13.08 5.10 5.66
N ALA A 144 12.20 6.09 5.84
CA ALA A 144 10.87 5.89 6.45
C ALA A 144 10.10 4.77 5.72
N ARG A 145 10.17 4.74 4.39
CA ARG A 145 9.55 3.69 3.58
C ARG A 145 10.18 2.31 3.80
N LEU A 146 11.51 2.21 3.88
CA LEU A 146 12.19 0.93 4.12
C LEU A 146 11.84 0.35 5.49
N ASP A 147 11.78 1.18 6.53
CA ASP A 147 11.40 0.76 7.88
C ASP A 147 9.94 0.28 7.90
N MET A 148 9.05 1.01 7.23
CA MET A 148 7.65 0.64 7.06
C MET A 148 7.49 -0.69 6.30
N GLU A 149 8.27 -0.92 5.24
CA GLU A 149 8.25 -2.16 4.47
C GLU A 149 8.64 -3.38 5.32
N GLN A 150 9.72 -3.25 6.10
CA GLN A 150 10.14 -4.31 7.02
C GLN A 150 9.08 -4.60 8.08
N PHE A 151 8.45 -3.53 8.61
CA PHE A 151 7.33 -3.67 9.52
C PHE A 151 6.17 -4.44 8.87
N MET A 152 5.75 -4.08 7.65
CA MET A 152 4.64 -4.75 6.95
C MET A 152 4.92 -6.22 6.66
N LEU A 153 6.12 -6.55 6.17
CA LEU A 153 6.53 -7.93 5.91
C LEU A 153 6.46 -8.78 7.18
N LYS A 154 6.97 -8.25 8.30
CA LYS A 154 6.99 -8.95 9.59
C LYS A 154 5.58 -9.08 10.18
N THR A 155 4.80 -8.00 10.18
CA THR A 155 3.48 -7.93 10.82
C THR A 155 2.45 -8.78 10.09
N LEU A 156 2.50 -8.81 8.75
CA LEU A 156 1.56 -9.61 7.95
C LEU A 156 2.08 -11.03 7.67
N GLY A 157 3.37 -11.29 7.85
CA GLY A 157 4.00 -12.59 7.50
C GLY A 157 3.93 -12.90 6.01
N LEU A 158 3.92 -11.85 5.17
CA LEU A 158 3.81 -11.97 3.72
C LEU A 158 5.17 -11.80 3.05
N THR A 159 5.29 -12.37 1.86
CA THR A 159 6.40 -12.08 0.95
C THR A 159 6.23 -10.70 0.30
N GLN A 160 7.32 -10.15 -0.25
CA GLN A 160 7.29 -8.92 -1.05
C GLN A 160 6.27 -9.01 -2.20
N ALA A 161 6.26 -10.13 -2.93
CA ALA A 161 5.33 -10.34 -4.04
C ALA A 161 3.86 -10.30 -3.60
N GLN A 162 3.55 -10.88 -2.43
CA GLN A 162 2.21 -10.83 -1.86
C GLN A 162 1.83 -9.43 -1.37
N LEU A 163 2.75 -8.66 -0.79
CA LEU A 163 2.48 -7.25 -0.45
C LEU A 163 2.13 -6.42 -1.69
N CYS A 164 2.80 -6.68 -2.82
CA CYS A 164 2.50 -5.99 -4.08
C CYS A 164 1.11 -6.26 -4.63
N SER A 165 0.49 -7.40 -4.27
CA SER A 165 -0.87 -7.73 -4.73
C SER A 165 -1.98 -7.16 -3.85
N LEU A 166 -1.67 -6.62 -2.67
CA LEU A 166 -2.67 -6.07 -1.76
C LEU A 166 -3.25 -4.74 -2.27
N ASN A 167 -4.44 -4.37 -1.79
CA ASN A 167 -4.95 -3.02 -1.96
C ASN A 167 -4.27 -2.09 -0.94
N TYR A 168 -3.47 -1.13 -1.40
CA TYR A 168 -2.76 -0.21 -0.50
C TYR A 168 -2.47 1.15 -1.14
N LEU A 169 -2.23 2.14 -0.29
CA LEU A 169 -1.69 3.44 -0.67
C LEU A 169 -0.57 3.82 0.31
N VAL A 170 0.61 4.12 -0.23
CA VAL A 170 1.74 4.69 0.52
C VAL A 170 1.82 6.16 0.16
N GLY A 171 1.52 7.04 1.12
CA GLY A 171 1.50 8.48 0.95
C GLY A 171 2.52 9.18 1.85
N VAL A 172 2.57 10.49 1.68
CA VAL A 172 3.32 11.40 2.54
C VAL A 172 2.53 12.71 2.68
N SER A 173 2.46 13.23 3.90
CA SER A 173 1.87 14.53 4.19
C SER A 173 2.64 15.67 3.49
N ILE A 174 1.92 16.72 3.08
CA ILE A 174 2.51 17.93 2.48
C ILE A 174 3.54 18.61 3.39
N TYR A 175 3.41 18.44 4.72
CA TYR A 175 4.33 19.01 5.70
C TYR A 175 5.65 18.24 5.81
N VAL A 176 5.68 16.98 5.38
CA VAL A 176 6.88 16.14 5.36
C VAL A 176 7.60 16.31 4.03
N ASN A 177 6.89 16.09 2.92
CA ASN A 177 7.45 16.27 1.59
C ASN A 177 6.40 16.75 0.58
N SER A 178 6.50 18.02 0.15
CA SER A 178 5.57 18.63 -0.81
C SER A 178 5.75 18.14 -2.25
N GLN A 179 6.91 17.59 -2.63
CA GLN A 179 7.17 17.06 -3.96
C GLN A 179 6.47 15.70 -4.19
N PHE A 180 6.34 14.90 -3.13
CA PHE A 180 5.79 13.56 -3.17
C PHE A 180 4.36 13.44 -2.63
N THR A 181 3.83 14.52 -2.05
CA THR A 181 2.43 14.55 -1.57
C THR A 181 1.42 14.29 -2.70
N GLY A 182 0.32 13.63 -2.36
CA GLY A 182 -0.74 13.26 -3.31
C GLY A 182 -0.40 12.12 -4.29
N LYS A 183 0.81 11.56 -4.23
CA LYS A 183 1.23 10.41 -5.05
C LYS A 183 1.17 9.13 -4.23
N ASN A 184 0.79 8.01 -4.86
CA ASN A 184 1.03 6.69 -4.29
C ASN A 184 2.49 6.30 -4.56
N LEU A 185 3.29 6.22 -3.50
CA LEU A 185 4.73 5.96 -3.61
C LEU A 185 5.05 4.48 -3.83
N GLY A 186 4.12 3.58 -3.51
CA GLY A 186 4.36 2.14 -3.62
C GLY A 186 5.29 1.59 -2.53
N PHE A 187 5.34 0.26 -2.38
CA PHE A 187 6.49 -0.39 -1.75
C PHE A 187 7.65 -0.44 -2.75
N SER A 188 8.88 -0.19 -2.31
CA SER A 188 10.09 -0.03 -3.11
C SER A 188 10.40 -1.21 -4.03
N PHE A 189 10.02 -2.42 -3.62
CA PHE A 189 10.20 -3.67 -4.37
C PHE A 189 9.04 -3.98 -5.34
N CYS A 190 7.97 -3.18 -5.35
CA CYS A 190 6.84 -3.41 -6.24
C CYS A 190 7.02 -2.70 -7.60
N PRO A 191 6.54 -3.32 -8.69
CA PRO A 191 6.53 -2.68 -10.00
C PRO A 191 5.79 -1.34 -9.97
N GLY A 192 6.39 -0.31 -10.59
CA GLY A 192 5.79 1.02 -10.69
C GLY A 192 5.94 1.89 -9.42
N ALA A 193 6.63 1.41 -8.39
CA ALA A 193 6.91 2.21 -7.20
C ALA A 193 7.74 3.46 -7.54
N THR A 194 7.46 4.54 -6.82
CA THR A 194 8.17 5.80 -7.00
C THR A 194 9.61 5.65 -6.53
N VAL A 195 10.56 6.05 -7.38
CA VAL A 195 11.98 6.12 -7.01
C VAL A 195 12.16 7.29 -6.04
N LEU A 196 12.62 6.98 -4.83
CA LEU A 196 12.90 7.97 -3.79
C LEU A 196 14.41 8.17 -3.65
N PRO A 197 14.85 9.36 -3.21
CA PRO A 197 16.24 9.57 -2.79
C PRO A 197 16.63 8.58 -1.69
N LYS A 198 17.88 8.12 -1.74
CA LYS A 198 18.49 7.31 -0.67
C LYS A 198 19.14 8.22 0.35
#